data_AF-A0A3M3JMC1-F1
#
_entry.id   AF-A0A3M3JMC1-F1
#
_cell.length_a   1.000
_cell.length_b   1.000
_cell.length_c   1.000
_cell.angle_alpha   90.00
_cell.angle_beta   90.00
_cell.angle_gamma   90.00
#
_symmetry.space_group_name_H-M   'P 1'
#
loop_
_entity.id
_entity.type
_entity.pdbx_description
1 polymer ?
#
loop_
_entity_poly.entity_id
_entity_poly.type
_entity_poly.pdbx_seq_one_letter_code
_entity_poly.pdbx_strand_id
1 'polypeptide(L)' 'MAMLRIHLMQNWFGYSDPAMEEALYETTILRQFAGLSLDRIPDETTILNFRRLLRRFSR' A
#
# COMPACT_ATOMS: atom_id res chain seq x y z
N MET A 1 8.14 -4.29 -5.99
CA MET A 1 6.83 -4.84 -6.44
C MET A 1 5.72 -4.67 -5.42
N ALA A 2 5.95 -4.87 -4.12
CA ALA A 2 4.91 -4.70 -3.08
C ALA A 2 4.19 -3.35 -3.15
N MET A 3 4.92 -2.23 -3.24
CA MET A 3 4.30 -0.88 -3.31
C MET A 3 3.38 -0.66 -4.51
N LEU A 4 3.66 -1.29 -5.67
CA LEU A 4 2.75 -1.22 -6.82
C LEU A 4 1.45 -1.99 -6.56
N ARG A 5 1.55 -3.18 -5.96
CA ARG A 5 0.36 -3.98 -5.57
C ARG A 5 -0.47 -3.24 -4.53
N ILE A 6 0.17 -2.62 -3.55
CA ILE A 6 -0.48 -1.78 -2.54
C ILE A 6 -1.21 -0.63 -3.22
N HIS A 7 -0.55 0.09 -4.13
CA HIS A 7 -1.19 1.19 -4.86
C HIS A 7 -2.40 0.74 -5.70
N LEU A 8 -2.33 -0.43 -6.34
CA LEU A 8 -3.48 -1.00 -7.05
C LEU A 8 -4.62 -1.36 -6.11
N MET A 9 -4.33 -1.97 -4.95
CA MET A 9 -5.34 -2.26 -3.93
C MET A 9 -6.00 -0.99 -3.40
N GLN A 10 -5.23 0.09 -3.18
CA GLN A 10 -5.79 1.39 -2.81
C GLN A 10 -6.80 1.88 -3.86
N ASN A 11 -6.49 1.74 -5.15
CA ASN A 11 -7.39 2.15 -6.22
C ASN A 11 -8.60 1.23 -6.38
N TRP A 12 -8.45 -0.08 -6.16
CA TRP A 12 -9.54 -1.06 -6.29
C TRP A 12 -10.56 -0.98 -5.14
N PHE A 13 -10.08 -0.80 -3.92
CA PHE A 13 -10.92 -0.79 -2.72
C PHE A 13 -11.22 0.63 -2.21
N GLY A 14 -10.63 1.66 -2.80
CA GLY A 14 -10.83 3.05 -2.39
C GLY A 14 -10.16 3.40 -1.07
N TYR A 15 -9.11 2.69 -0.67
CA TYR A 15 -8.41 2.96 0.59
C TYR A 15 -7.60 4.26 0.52
N SER A 16 -7.68 5.04 1.60
CA SER A 16 -6.71 6.10 1.90
C SER A 16 -5.34 5.49 2.24
N ASP A 17 -4.30 6.33 2.39
CA ASP A 17 -2.98 5.85 2.81
C ASP A 17 -3.03 5.19 4.21
N PRO A 18 -3.65 5.78 5.25
CA PRO A 18 -3.73 5.12 6.56
C PRO A 18 -4.68 3.92 6.57
N ALA A 19 -5.80 3.96 5.83
CA ALA A 19 -6.70 2.80 5.74
C ALA A 19 -6.02 1.60 5.05
N MET A 20 -5.09 1.85 4.11
CA MET A 20 -4.34 0.79 3.46
C MET A 20 -3.30 0.17 4.40
N GLU A 21 -2.64 0.97 5.23
CA GLU A 21 -1.75 0.46 6.28
C GLU A 21 -2.51 -0.48 7.24
N GLU A 22 -3.65 -0.01 7.77
CA GLU A 22 -4.51 -0.79 8.67
C GLU A 22 -4.98 -2.09 8.00
N ALA A 23 -5.43 -2.01 6.73
CA ALA A 23 -5.84 -3.19 5.98
C ALA A 23 -4.72 -4.22 5.78
N LEU A 24 -3.46 -3.80 5.59
CA LEU A 24 -2.30 -4.69 5.51
C LEU A 24 -1.93 -5.32 6.86
N TYR A 25 -2.21 -4.61 7.96
CA TYR A 25 -2.00 -5.12 9.31
C TYR A 25 -3.03 -6.18 9.68
N GLU A 26 -4.31 -5.87 9.49
CA GLU A 26 -5.44 -6.69 9.93
C GLU A 26 -5.77 -7.83 8.96
N THR A 27 -5.69 -7.57 7.65
CA THR A 27 -6.15 -8.53 6.64
C THR A 27 -5.00 -9.33 6.05
N THR A 28 -4.81 -10.54 6.58
CA THR A 28 -3.74 -11.45 6.14
C THR A 28 -3.73 -11.70 4.63
N ILE A 29 -4.90 -11.80 3.97
CA ILE A 29 -4.99 -12.03 2.52
C ILE A 29 -4.42 -10.86 1.72
N LEU A 30 -4.74 -9.61 2.09
CA LEU A 30 -4.20 -8.42 1.41
C LEU A 30 -2.68 -8.32 1.61
N ARG A 31 -2.21 -8.63 2.81
CA ARG A 31 -0.77 -8.69 3.13
C ARG A 31 -0.04 -9.75 2.30
N GLN A 32 -0.57 -10.96 2.24
CA GLN A 32 0.00 -12.06 1.45
C GLN A 32 -0.01 -11.73 -0.05
N PHE A 33 -1.09 -11.11 -0.55
CA PHE A 33 -1.18 -10.66 -1.93
C PHE A 33 -0.10 -9.61 -2.27
N ALA A 34 0.16 -8.67 -1.36
CA ALA A 34 1.26 -7.72 -1.50
C ALA A 34 2.66 -8.38 -1.44
N GLY A 35 2.74 -9.62 -0.94
CA GLY A 35 3.99 -10.35 -0.69
C GLY A 35 4.72 -9.82 0.53
N LEU A 36 3.97 -9.37 1.54
CA LEU A 36 4.50 -8.81 2.78
C LEU A 36 4.37 -9.79 3.94
N SER A 37 5.23 -9.62 4.93
CA SER A 37 5.18 -10.26 6.23
C SER A 37 4.81 -9.24 7.32
N LEU A 38 4.43 -9.70 8.50
CA LEU A 38 3.98 -8.84 9.62
C LEU A 38 5.06 -7.85 10.09
N ASP A 39 6.33 -8.22 9.98
CA ASP A 39 7.49 -7.44 10.40
C ASP A 39 7.86 -6.31 9.41
N ARG A 40 7.25 -6.27 8.22
CA ARG A 40 7.61 -5.32 7.15
C ARG A 40 6.39 -4.72 6.46
N ILE A 41 5.42 -4.25 7.25
CA ILE A 41 4.29 -3.51 6.73
C ILE A 41 4.71 -2.05 6.53
N PRO A 42 4.53 -1.47 5.33
CA PRO A 42 4.79 -0.06 5.11
C PRO A 42 3.75 0.78 5.85
N ASP A 43 4.21 1.80 6.55
CA ASP A 43 3.35 2.77 7.21
C ASP A 43 2.70 3.73 6.20
N GLU A 44 1.71 4.50 6.66
CA GLU A 44 1.01 5.53 5.90
C GLU A 44 2.00 6.44 5.16
N THR A 45 3.08 6.84 5.83
CA THR A 45 4.05 7.79 5.27
C THR A 45 4.81 7.19 4.10
N THR A 46 5.15 5.90 4.16
CA THR A 46 5.79 5.14 3.08
C THR A 46 4.86 5.02 1.88
N ILE A 47 3.57 4.73 2.12
CA ILE A 47 2.53 4.65 1.08
C ILE A 47 2.33 6.02 0.41
N LEU A 48 2.21 7.09 1.20
CA LEU A 48 2.09 8.47 0.72
C LEU A 48 3.27 8.87 -0.16
N ASN A 49 4.50 8.58 0.27
CA ASN A 49 5.71 8.92 -0.47
C ASN A 49 5.78 8.20 -1.82
N PHE A 50 5.38 6.92 -1.86
CA PHE A 50 5.27 6.19 -3.11
C PHE A 50 4.21 6.78 -4.05
N ARG A 51 3.04 7.15 -3.53
CA ARG A 51 1.98 7.81 -4.31
C ARG A 51 2.43 9.15 -4.89
N ARG A 52 3.26 9.92 -4.16
CA ARG A 52 3.89 11.15 -4.66
C ARG A 52 4.91 10.87 -5.74
N LEU A 53 5.71 9.82 -5.59
CA LEU A 53 6.68 9.37 -6.59
C LEU A 53 6.00 9.04 -7.93
N LEU A 54 4.92 8.25 -7.89
CA LEU A 54 4.14 7.93 -9.09
C LEU A 54 3.58 9.18 -9.77
N ARG A 55 2.98 10.10 -9.00
CA ARG A 55 2.48 11.38 -9.53
C ARG A 55 3.55 12.23 -10.22
N ARG A 56 4.80 12.17 -9.73
CA ARG A 56 5.93 12.86 -10.35
C ARG A 56 6.33 12.23 -11.68
N PHE A 57 6.25 10.91 -11.82
CA PHE A 57 6.55 10.21 -13.08
C PHE A 57 5.41 10.28 -14.10
N SER A 58 4.18 10.52 -13.66
CA SER A 58 3.01 10.72 -14.53
C SER A 58 2.89 12.16 -15.09
N ARG A 59 3.88 13.01 -14.84
CA ARG A 59 4.01 14.36 -15.41
C ARG A 59 5.14 14.38 -16.43
#